data_AF-G3PBI4-F1
#
_entry.id   AF-G3PBI4-F1
#
_cell.length_a   1.000
_cell.length_b   1.000
_cell.length_c   1.000
_cell.angle_alpha   90.00
_cell.angle_beta   90.00
_cell.angle_gamma   90.00
#
_symmetry.space_group_name_H-M   'P 1'
#
loop_
_entity.id
_entity.type
_entity.pdbx_description
1 polymer ?
#
loop_
_entity_poly.entity_id
_entity_poly.type
_entity_poly.pdbx_seq_one_letter_code
_entity_poly.pdbx_strand_id
1 'polypeptide(L)'
;IFLIITDILLILSYIKITMQVWLCVIIYIISSLCIFVTPVTLTAMTLERYVAVCRPLRHGELCSTRRALHCVLIIHSISSIPCIVVLSIFFASVSHNFYSKGRVCSVEMFILYKWQGHLRSAVSQFYFFIMFIAIVFCYIKIMKVAKAASGEDKKSTRKGLKTVIFHAFQLSLCLIQLWCPLIEAAVLQINLILFINVRYFDYITFILAPRCISPLVYGLRDEMFFHALKYYALCGLFPHDIFPSPSYS
;
A
#
# COMPACT_ATOMS: atom_id res chain seq x y z
N ILE A 1 -2.13 -11.98 -2.00
CA ILE A 1 -2.04 -12.37 -0.57
C ILE A 1 -2.72 -11.35 0.34
N PHE A 2 -2.24 -10.10 0.44
CA PHE A 2 -2.90 -9.09 1.30
C PHE A 2 -4.39 -8.89 0.98
N LEU A 3 -4.75 -8.67 -0.29
CA LEU A 3 -6.15 -8.49 -0.71
C LEU A 3 -7.01 -9.70 -0.32
N ILE A 4 -6.50 -10.91 -0.57
CA ILE A 4 -7.17 -12.16 -0.18
C ILE A 4 -7.42 -12.21 1.33
N ILE A 5 -6.44 -11.83 2.15
CA ILE A 5 -6.58 -11.82 3.61
C ILE A 5 -7.61 -10.77 4.06
N THR A 6 -7.57 -9.57 3.49
CA THR A 6 -8.52 -8.51 3.87
C THR A 6 -9.93 -8.78 3.38
N ASP A 7 -10.10 -9.37 2.20
CA ASP A 7 -11.40 -9.78 1.66
C ASP A 7 -12.00 -10.92 2.48
N ILE A 8 -11.20 -11.94 2.83
CA ILE A 8 -11.64 -13.03 3.71
C ILE A 8 -12.06 -12.46 5.07
N LEU A 9 -11.28 -11.55 5.65
CA LEU A 9 -11.62 -10.90 6.91
C LEU A 9 -12.92 -10.11 6.84
N LEU A 10 -13.09 -9.34 5.77
CA LEU A 10 -14.30 -8.55 5.55
C LEU A 10 -15.52 -9.45 5.45
N ILE A 11 -15.41 -10.54 4.69
CA ILE A 11 -16.47 -11.55 4.55
C ILE A 11 -16.78 -12.19 5.89
N LEU A 12 -15.77 -12.68 6.63
CA LEU A 12 -15.92 -13.33 7.94
C LEU A 12 -16.55 -12.37 8.97
N SER A 13 -16.15 -11.10 8.97
CA SER A 13 -16.72 -10.07 9.84
C SER A 13 -18.16 -9.74 9.45
N TYR A 14 -18.46 -9.68 8.15
CA TYR A 14 -19.80 -9.39 7.63
C TYR A 14 -20.81 -10.49 8.03
N ILE A 15 -20.41 -11.76 7.89
CA ILE A 15 -21.21 -12.92 8.32
C ILE A 15 -21.11 -13.20 9.84
N LYS A 16 -20.45 -12.31 10.60
CA LYS A 16 -20.27 -12.38 12.06
C LYS A 16 -19.71 -13.73 12.56
N ILE A 17 -18.87 -14.39 11.77
CA ILE A 17 -18.20 -15.61 12.22
C ILE A 17 -17.22 -15.27 13.32
N THR A 18 -17.35 -15.98 14.43
CA THR A 18 -16.41 -15.86 15.55
C THR A 18 -15.21 -16.78 15.32
N MET A 19 -14.03 -16.29 15.67
CA MET A 19 -12.79 -17.05 15.63
C MET A 19 -12.04 -16.89 16.95
N GLN A 20 -11.09 -17.79 17.21
CA GLN A 20 -10.26 -17.70 18.40
C GLN A 20 -9.39 -16.44 18.32
N VAL A 21 -9.24 -15.74 19.45
CA VAL A 21 -8.54 -14.44 19.50
C VAL A 21 -7.10 -14.55 19.00
N TRP A 22 -6.39 -15.64 19.29
CA TRP A 22 -5.01 -15.82 18.81
C TRP A 22 -4.93 -15.90 17.27
N LEU A 23 -5.91 -16.49 16.59
CA LEU A 23 -6.00 -16.46 15.12
C LEU A 23 -6.21 -15.03 14.63
N CYS A 24 -7.11 -14.29 15.29
CA CYS A 24 -7.36 -12.89 14.97
C CYS A 24 -6.11 -12.01 15.15
N VAL A 25 -5.28 -12.28 16.18
CA VAL A 25 -4.00 -11.59 16.40
C VAL A 25 -3.05 -11.81 15.21
N ILE A 26 -2.87 -13.05 14.75
CA ILE A 26 -2.00 -13.36 13.60
C ILE A 26 -2.46 -12.62 12.35
N ILE A 27 -3.76 -12.69 12.10
CA ILE A 27 -4.41 -12.04 10.97
C ILE A 27 -4.26 -10.50 11.05
N TYR A 28 -4.43 -9.93 12.23
CA TYR A 28 -4.24 -8.51 12.48
C TYR A 28 -2.80 -8.07 12.23
N ILE A 29 -1.80 -8.86 12.67
CA ILE A 29 -0.37 -8.59 12.41
C ILE A 29 -0.14 -8.47 10.91
N ILE A 30 -0.55 -9.48 10.14
CA ILE A 30 -0.33 -9.51 8.69
C ILE A 30 -1.03 -8.33 8.01
N SER A 31 -2.30 -8.08 8.36
CA SER A 31 -3.09 -7.01 7.77
C SER A 31 -2.50 -5.62 8.09
N SER A 32 -2.14 -5.38 9.35
CA SER A 32 -1.56 -4.13 9.80
C SER A 32 -0.22 -3.85 9.12
N LEU A 33 0.69 -4.85 9.10
CA LEU A 33 1.97 -4.73 8.40
C LEU A 33 1.79 -4.37 6.92
N CYS A 34 0.88 -5.03 6.22
CA CYS A 34 0.63 -4.75 4.81
C CYS A 34 -0.08 -3.42 4.53
N ILE A 35 -0.75 -2.82 5.52
CA ILE A 35 -1.30 -1.46 5.39
C ILE A 35 -0.17 -0.43 5.40
N PHE A 36 0.83 -0.59 6.27
CA PHE A 36 1.93 0.37 6.40
C PHE A 36 3.13 0.07 5.48
N VAL A 37 3.41 -1.18 5.13
CA VAL A 37 4.51 -1.55 4.21
C VAL A 37 4.33 -0.94 2.84
N THR A 38 3.12 -0.99 2.28
CA THR A 38 2.84 -0.49 0.93
C THR A 38 3.20 1.00 0.76
N PRO A 39 2.65 1.94 1.57
CA PRO A 39 2.98 3.35 1.43
C PRO A 39 4.46 3.64 1.75
N VAL A 40 5.05 3.01 2.77
CA VAL A 40 6.49 3.19 3.07
C VAL A 40 7.36 2.74 1.88
N THR A 41 7.04 1.60 1.27
CA THR A 41 7.79 1.07 0.11
C THR A 41 7.64 1.99 -1.11
N LEU A 42 6.44 2.48 -1.39
CA LEU A 42 6.19 3.43 -2.48
C LEU A 42 6.91 4.77 -2.26
N THR A 43 6.97 5.27 -1.01
CA THR A 43 7.79 6.45 -0.66
C THR A 43 9.26 6.18 -0.92
N ALA A 44 9.78 5.02 -0.51
CA ALA A 44 11.18 4.63 -0.75
C ALA A 44 11.49 4.52 -2.26
N MET A 45 10.60 3.91 -3.05
CA MET A 45 10.73 3.86 -4.52
C MET A 45 10.73 5.27 -5.14
N THR A 46 9.89 6.18 -4.64
CA THR A 46 9.86 7.57 -5.11
C THR A 46 11.17 8.30 -4.81
N LEU A 47 11.74 8.07 -3.61
CA LEU A 47 13.02 8.64 -3.21
C LEU A 47 14.18 8.06 -4.04
N GLU A 48 14.17 6.76 -4.33
CA GLU A 48 15.16 6.12 -5.21
C GLU A 48 15.14 6.77 -6.60
N ARG A 49 13.95 7.00 -7.17
CA ARG A 49 13.81 7.69 -8.46
C ARG A 49 14.28 9.13 -8.41
N TYR A 50 14.05 9.84 -7.30
CA TYR A 50 14.62 11.17 -7.08
C TYR A 50 16.16 11.12 -7.10
N VAL A 51 16.78 10.17 -6.39
CA VAL A 51 18.25 10.04 -6.37
C VAL A 51 18.79 9.71 -7.77
N ALA A 52 18.13 8.81 -8.51
CA ALA A 52 18.53 8.45 -9.87
C ALA A 52 18.52 9.66 -10.83
N VAL A 53 17.51 10.53 -10.73
CA VAL A 53 17.35 11.70 -11.62
C VAL A 53 18.22 12.88 -11.17
N CYS A 54 18.25 13.20 -9.87
CA CYS A 54 18.93 14.40 -9.37
C CYS A 54 20.40 14.16 -8.99
N ARG A 55 20.82 12.90 -8.83
CA ARG A 55 22.17 12.48 -8.40
C ARG A 55 22.62 11.17 -9.07
N PRO A 56 22.66 11.09 -10.42
CA PRO A 56 22.95 9.86 -11.16
C PRO A 56 24.31 9.23 -10.81
N LEU A 57 25.36 10.05 -10.61
CA LEU A 57 26.71 9.55 -10.26
C LEU A 57 26.75 8.81 -8.92
N ARG A 58 25.91 9.20 -7.95
CA ARG A 58 25.85 8.56 -6.62
C ARG A 58 24.89 7.36 -6.61
N HIS A 59 24.00 7.26 -7.60
CA HIS A 59 23.03 6.18 -7.72
C HIS A 59 23.71 4.82 -7.96
N GLY A 60 24.77 4.78 -8.77
CA GLY A 60 25.55 3.56 -9.02
C GLY A 60 26.23 2.97 -7.78
N GLU A 61 26.67 3.81 -6.84
CA GLU A 61 27.22 3.36 -5.55
C GLU A 61 26.15 3.01 -4.52
N LEU A 62 24.96 3.61 -4.63
CA LEU A 62 23.84 3.41 -3.71
C LEU A 62 23.02 2.14 -4.03
N CYS A 63 22.95 1.74 -5.30
CA CYS A 63 22.16 0.59 -5.76
C CYS A 63 22.94 -0.73 -5.80
N SER A 64 23.53 -1.12 -4.66
CA SER A 64 24.02 -2.48 -4.46
C SER A 64 22.96 -3.37 -3.83
N THR A 65 22.96 -4.67 -4.15
CA THR A 65 22.03 -5.67 -3.60
C THR A 65 22.00 -5.67 -2.07
N ARG A 66 23.16 -5.49 -1.44
CA ARG A 66 23.29 -5.41 0.03
C ARG A 66 22.57 -4.20 0.62
N ARG A 67 22.65 -3.03 -0.03
CA ARG A 67 21.94 -1.82 0.41
C ARG A 67 20.44 -1.94 0.17
N ALA A 68 20.02 -2.58 -0.92
CA ALA A 68 18.60 -2.89 -1.15
C ALA A 68 18.01 -3.77 -0.04
N LEU A 69 18.74 -4.80 0.40
CA LEU A 69 18.33 -5.62 1.56
C LEU A 69 18.21 -4.81 2.85
N HIS A 70 19.19 -3.93 3.13
CA HIS A 70 19.10 -3.04 4.29
C HIS A 70 17.89 -2.09 4.20
N CYS A 71 17.59 -1.54 3.02
CA CYS A 71 16.39 -0.73 2.81
C CYS A 71 15.11 -1.51 3.09
N VAL A 72 15.02 -2.76 2.61
CA VAL A 72 13.86 -3.64 2.89
C VAL A 72 13.69 -3.84 4.39
N LEU A 73 14.78 -4.15 5.12
CA LEU A 73 14.72 -4.31 6.57
C LEU A 73 14.26 -3.04 7.29
N ILE A 74 14.74 -1.87 6.87
CA ILE A 74 14.34 -0.57 7.42
C ILE A 74 12.85 -0.31 7.16
N ILE A 75 12.38 -0.56 5.93
CA ILE A 75 10.98 -0.41 5.54
C ILE A 75 10.10 -1.28 6.45
N HIS A 76 10.42 -2.57 6.57
CA HIS A 76 9.66 -3.49 7.41
C HIS A 76 9.68 -3.08 8.89
N SER A 77 10.83 -2.62 9.39
CA SER A 77 10.97 -2.16 10.77
C SER A 77 10.06 -0.96 11.03
N ILE A 78 10.12 0.07 10.19
CA ILE A 78 9.27 1.28 10.30
C ILE A 78 7.79 0.90 10.23
N SER A 79 7.39 0.10 9.23
CA SER A 79 6.00 -0.32 9.05
C SER A 79 5.45 -1.17 10.20
N SER A 80 6.31 -1.84 10.98
CA SER A 80 5.90 -2.66 12.11
C SER A 80 5.59 -1.85 13.38
N ILE A 81 6.12 -0.62 13.51
CA ILE A 81 6.01 0.19 14.73
C ILE A 81 4.54 0.34 15.18
N PRO A 82 3.58 0.75 14.33
CA PRO A 82 2.19 0.92 14.77
C PRO A 82 1.56 -0.38 15.27
N CYS A 83 1.89 -1.51 14.63
CA CYS A 83 1.40 -2.82 15.02
C CYS A 83 1.96 -3.26 16.38
N ILE A 84 3.28 -3.08 16.59
CA ILE A 84 3.95 -3.41 17.84
C ILE A 84 3.38 -2.60 19.01
N VAL A 85 3.12 -1.30 18.80
CA VAL A 85 2.55 -0.43 19.84
C VAL A 85 1.17 -0.93 20.26
N VAL A 86 0.27 -1.21 19.31
CA VAL A 86 -1.09 -1.69 19.62
C VAL A 86 -1.05 -3.04 20.32
N LEU A 87 -0.26 -3.99 19.81
CA LEU A 87 -0.19 -5.34 20.36
C LEU A 87 0.47 -5.38 21.73
N SER A 88 1.52 -4.57 21.95
CA SER A 88 2.16 -4.47 23.26
C SER A 88 1.16 -4.04 24.34
N ILE A 89 0.32 -3.04 24.05
CA ILE A 89 -0.68 -2.59 25.01
C ILE A 89 -1.79 -3.66 25.19
N PHE A 90 -2.23 -4.28 24.10
CA PHE A 90 -3.23 -5.35 24.15
C PHE A 90 -2.76 -6.51 25.02
N PHE A 91 -1.56 -7.04 24.76
CA PHE A 91 -0.97 -8.16 25.52
C PHE A 91 -0.73 -7.82 26.99
N ALA A 92 -0.35 -6.58 27.30
CA ALA A 92 -0.19 -6.13 28.69
C ALA A 92 -1.53 -6.00 29.45
N SER A 93 -2.65 -5.86 28.71
CA SER A 93 -3.96 -5.54 29.30
C SER A 93 -4.92 -6.72 29.39
N VAL A 94 -4.75 -7.77 28.57
CA VAL A 94 -5.66 -8.94 28.54
C VAL A 94 -5.05 -10.15 29.23
N SER A 95 -5.90 -10.95 29.89
CA SER A 95 -5.49 -12.20 30.53
C SER A 95 -5.34 -13.35 29.54
N HIS A 96 -4.57 -14.38 29.90
CA HIS A 96 -4.32 -15.53 29.02
C HIS A 96 -5.61 -16.27 28.60
N ASN A 97 -6.62 -16.33 29.48
CA ASN A 97 -7.91 -16.95 29.17
C ASN A 97 -8.71 -16.19 28.10
N PHE A 98 -8.33 -14.95 27.79
CA PHE A 98 -8.95 -14.18 26.71
C PHE A 98 -8.58 -14.73 25.33
N TYR A 99 -7.39 -15.33 25.15
CA TYR A 99 -6.92 -15.79 23.83
C TYR A 99 -7.73 -16.95 23.25
N SER A 100 -8.29 -17.80 24.12
CA SER A 100 -9.09 -18.96 23.72
C SER A 100 -10.57 -18.62 23.49
N LYS A 101 -11.00 -17.37 23.72
CA LYS A 101 -12.40 -16.97 23.51
C LYS A 101 -12.71 -16.79 22.03
N GLY A 102 -13.92 -17.17 21.63
CA GLY A 102 -14.48 -16.83 20.32
C GLY A 102 -14.93 -15.38 20.29
N ARG A 103 -14.39 -14.59 19.36
CA ARG A 103 -14.79 -13.20 19.09
C ARG A 103 -14.84 -12.94 17.59
N VAL A 104 -15.65 -11.98 17.18
CA VAL A 104 -15.59 -11.46 15.80
C VAL A 104 -14.29 -10.71 15.65
N CYS A 105 -13.49 -11.07 14.64
CA CYS A 105 -12.20 -10.45 14.42
C CYS A 105 -12.38 -9.08 13.78
N SER A 106 -12.07 -8.02 14.53
CA SER A 106 -12.16 -6.65 14.04
C SER A 106 -11.03 -5.81 14.65
N VAL A 107 -10.68 -4.69 14.01
CA VAL A 107 -9.60 -3.81 14.50
C VAL A 107 -9.96 -3.18 15.85
N GLU A 108 -11.24 -2.93 16.06
CA GLU A 108 -11.83 -2.35 17.28
C GLU A 108 -11.64 -3.26 18.49
N MET A 109 -11.52 -4.57 18.28
CA MET A 109 -11.24 -5.55 19.34
C MET A 109 -9.89 -5.28 20.04
N PHE A 110 -8.91 -4.73 19.33
CA PHE A 110 -7.59 -4.43 19.87
C PHE A 110 -7.52 -3.05 20.55
N ILE A 111 -8.61 -2.26 20.50
CA ILE A 111 -8.71 -0.94 21.11
C ILE A 111 -9.42 -1.08 22.46
N LEU A 112 -8.65 -1.20 23.54
CA LEU A 112 -9.17 -1.41 24.90
C LEU A 112 -9.51 -0.09 25.61
N TYR A 113 -8.79 0.98 25.28
CA TYR A 113 -8.98 2.30 25.89
C TYR A 113 -9.25 3.35 24.82
N LYS A 114 -10.08 4.36 25.14
CA LYS A 114 -10.40 5.46 24.21
C LYS A 114 -9.14 6.19 23.69
N TRP A 115 -8.13 6.38 24.56
CA TRP A 115 -6.88 7.05 24.19
C TRP A 115 -6.07 6.27 23.14
N GLN A 116 -6.19 4.93 23.07
CA GLN A 116 -5.52 4.13 22.04
C GLN A 116 -6.06 4.44 20.64
N GLY A 117 -7.36 4.72 20.53
CA GLY A 117 -7.97 5.18 19.27
C GLY A 117 -7.37 6.50 18.80
N HIS A 118 -7.21 7.46 19.72
CA HIS A 118 -6.54 8.74 19.43
C HIS A 118 -5.06 8.55 19.06
N LEU A 119 -4.33 7.69 19.78
CA LEU A 119 -2.94 7.37 19.45
C LEU A 119 -2.83 6.76 18.04
N ARG A 120 -3.68 5.79 17.71
CA ARG A 120 -3.71 5.15 16.37
C ARG A 120 -3.96 6.18 15.27
N SER A 121 -4.90 7.09 15.48
CA SER A 121 -5.19 8.18 14.54
C SER A 121 -3.99 9.12 14.41
N ALA A 122 -3.39 9.55 15.51
CA ALA A 122 -2.24 10.45 15.52
C ALA A 122 -1.03 9.82 14.80
N VAL A 123 -0.72 8.54 15.07
CA VAL A 123 0.34 7.81 14.38
C VAL A 123 0.06 7.72 12.87
N SER A 124 -1.17 7.40 12.48
CA SER A 124 -1.53 7.29 11.06
C SER A 124 -1.39 8.64 10.33
N GLN A 125 -1.83 9.74 10.96
CA GLN A 125 -1.66 11.10 10.42
C GLN A 125 -0.19 11.52 10.35
N PHE A 126 0.61 11.18 11.37
CA PHE A 126 2.04 11.47 11.35
C PHE A 126 2.75 10.79 10.18
N TYR A 127 2.44 9.51 9.93
CA TYR A 127 2.94 8.78 8.75
C TYR A 127 2.50 9.46 7.45
N PHE A 128 1.23 9.86 7.36
CA PHE A 128 0.70 10.60 6.22
C PHE A 128 1.51 11.86 5.93
N PHE A 129 1.70 12.73 6.92
CA PHE A 129 2.39 14.01 6.71
C PHE A 129 3.84 13.82 6.29
N ILE A 130 4.58 12.92 6.94
CA ILE A 130 5.99 12.64 6.58
C ILE A 130 6.10 12.16 5.14
N MET A 131 5.27 11.18 4.76
CA MET A 131 5.31 10.61 3.41
C MET A 131 4.88 11.64 2.37
N PHE A 132 3.82 12.40 2.65
CA PHE A 132 3.32 13.44 1.75
C PHE A 132 4.39 14.51 1.49
N ILE A 133 5.04 15.02 2.55
CA ILE A 133 6.12 16.00 2.42
C ILE A 133 7.28 15.43 1.58
N ALA A 134 7.69 14.19 1.84
CA ALA A 134 8.76 13.54 1.08
C ALA A 134 8.43 13.43 -0.42
N ILE A 135 7.18 13.08 -0.77
CA ILE A 135 6.72 12.97 -2.15
C ILE A 135 6.73 14.33 -2.83
N VAL A 136 6.13 15.35 -2.20
CA VAL A 136 6.07 16.72 -2.75
C VAL A 136 7.48 17.24 -2.97
N PHE A 137 8.39 17.04 -2.01
CA PHE A 137 9.79 17.41 -2.15
C PHE A 137 10.47 16.71 -3.35
N CYS A 138 10.32 15.38 -3.46
CA CYS A 138 10.90 14.62 -4.57
C CYS A 138 10.36 15.12 -5.92
N TYR A 139 9.04 15.34 -6.01
CA TYR A 139 8.39 15.81 -7.22
C TYR A 139 8.90 17.18 -7.66
N ILE A 140 8.97 18.15 -6.74
CA ILE A 140 9.46 19.51 -7.04
C ILE A 140 10.91 19.44 -7.57
N LYS A 141 11.77 18.64 -6.96
CA LYS A 141 13.17 18.51 -7.38
C LYS A 141 13.31 17.84 -8.75
N ILE A 142 12.58 16.74 -8.98
CA ILE A 142 12.57 16.04 -10.27
C ILE A 142 12.07 16.96 -11.39
N MET A 143 10.99 17.72 -11.14
CA MET A 143 10.44 18.67 -12.12
C MET A 143 11.41 19.79 -12.49
N LYS A 144 12.21 20.28 -11.53
CA LYS A 144 13.25 21.28 -11.80
C LYS A 144 14.34 20.71 -12.72
N VAL A 145 14.81 19.49 -12.47
CA VAL A 145 15.80 18.82 -13.32
C VAL A 145 15.24 18.53 -14.71
N ALA A 146 14.01 18.03 -14.78
CA ALA A 146 13.34 17.72 -16.04
C ALA A 146 13.14 18.94 -16.96
N LYS A 147 12.88 20.12 -16.38
CA LYS A 147 12.78 21.38 -17.14
C LYS A 147 14.13 21.86 -17.67
N ALA A 148 15.23 21.53 -17.00
CA ALA A 148 16.58 21.96 -17.36
C ALA A 148 17.26 21.03 -18.40
N ALA A 149 16.76 19.81 -18.62
CA ALA A 149 17.37 18.83 -19.51
C ALA A 149 17.05 19.08 -21.01
N SER A 150 18.04 18.88 -21.89
CA SER A 150 17.93 18.96 -23.35
C SER A 150 18.13 17.59 -24.02
N GLY A 151 17.80 17.44 -25.31
CA GLY A 151 18.17 16.26 -26.11
C GLY A 151 17.71 14.89 -25.60
N GLU A 152 18.60 13.89 -25.59
CA GLU A 152 18.34 12.51 -25.12
C GLU A 152 18.03 12.43 -23.62
N ASP A 153 18.67 13.27 -22.81
CA ASP A 153 18.40 13.37 -21.37
C ASP A 153 16.94 13.76 -21.10
N LYS A 154 16.34 14.56 -21.99
CA LYS A 154 14.91 14.92 -21.92
C LYS A 154 14.00 13.70 -22.12
N LYS A 155 14.35 12.75 -23.00
CA LYS A 155 13.55 11.53 -23.26
C LYS A 155 13.64 10.55 -22.08
N SER A 156 14.85 10.32 -21.56
CA SER A 156 15.10 9.49 -20.37
C SER A 156 14.39 10.06 -19.14
N THR A 157 14.55 11.37 -18.90
CA THR A 157 13.93 12.07 -17.76
C THR A 157 12.40 12.06 -17.87
N ARG A 158 11.82 12.22 -19.07
CA ARG A 158 10.36 12.15 -19.27
C ARG A 158 9.79 10.74 -19.03
N LYS A 159 10.54 9.69 -19.37
CA LYS A 159 10.15 8.29 -19.04
C LYS A 159 10.16 8.06 -17.53
N GLY A 160 11.22 8.51 -16.84
CA GLY A 160 11.31 8.48 -15.38
C GLY A 160 10.18 9.25 -14.70
N LEU A 161 9.85 10.45 -15.22
CA LEU A 161 8.77 11.30 -14.71
C LEU A 161 7.39 10.62 -14.79
N LYS A 162 7.07 9.92 -15.88
CA LYS A 162 5.81 9.18 -16.00
C LYS A 162 5.65 8.13 -14.89
N THR A 163 6.72 7.38 -14.62
CA THR A 163 6.72 6.37 -13.55
C THR A 163 6.59 7.01 -12.17
N VAL A 164 7.29 8.13 -11.93
CA VAL A 164 7.20 8.88 -10.66
C VAL A 164 5.79 9.45 -10.44
N ILE A 165 5.16 10.04 -11.46
CA ILE A 165 3.78 10.57 -11.36
C ILE A 165 2.81 9.43 -11.04
N PHE A 166 2.96 8.28 -11.70
CA PHE A 166 2.11 7.13 -11.44
C PHE A 166 2.25 6.61 -10.00
N HIS A 167 3.49 6.45 -9.51
CA HIS A 167 3.73 6.08 -8.13
C HIS A 167 3.22 7.13 -7.14
N ALA A 168 3.38 8.43 -7.45
CA ALA A 168 2.87 9.51 -6.62
C ALA A 168 1.33 9.52 -6.57
N PHE A 169 0.65 9.26 -7.68
CA PHE A 169 -0.80 9.12 -7.74
C PHE A 169 -1.27 7.92 -6.92
N GLN A 170 -0.69 6.74 -7.15
CA GLN A 170 -1.01 5.53 -6.38
C GLN A 170 -0.76 5.72 -4.89
N LEU A 171 0.37 6.32 -4.54
CA LEU A 171 0.74 6.60 -3.16
C LEU A 171 -0.21 7.61 -2.52
N SER A 172 -0.65 8.64 -3.24
CA SER A 172 -1.62 9.61 -2.73
C SER A 172 -2.95 8.93 -2.38
N LEU A 173 -3.43 8.03 -3.24
CA LEU A 173 -4.63 7.22 -2.95
C LEU A 173 -4.42 6.32 -1.73
N CYS A 174 -3.27 5.66 -1.60
CA CYS A 174 -2.95 4.85 -0.43
C CYS A 174 -2.76 5.67 0.85
N LEU A 175 -2.25 6.90 0.75
CA LEU A 175 -2.04 7.79 1.89
C LEU A 175 -3.36 8.32 2.45
N ILE A 176 -4.36 8.56 1.60
CA ILE A 176 -5.70 8.94 2.06
C ILE A 176 -6.28 7.89 3.00
N GLN A 177 -5.96 6.60 2.81
CA GLN A 177 -6.34 5.52 3.72
C GLN A 177 -5.89 5.75 5.18
N LEU A 178 -4.79 6.48 5.42
CA LEU A 178 -4.30 6.77 6.77
C LEU A 178 -5.19 7.77 7.52
N TRP A 179 -6.12 8.44 6.84
CA TRP A 179 -7.15 9.27 7.46
C TRP A 179 -8.39 8.50 7.89
N CYS A 180 -8.60 7.28 7.35
CA CYS A 180 -9.74 6.43 7.70
C CYS A 180 -9.92 6.26 9.22
N PRO A 181 -8.88 5.96 10.03
CA PRO A 181 -9.03 5.84 11.49
C PRO A 181 -9.64 7.08 12.17
N LEU A 182 -9.31 8.28 11.68
CA LEU A 182 -9.87 9.53 12.19
C LEU A 182 -11.34 9.68 11.81
N ILE A 183 -11.63 9.47 10.52
CA ILE A 183 -12.98 9.62 9.94
C ILE A 183 -13.92 8.60 10.58
N GLU A 184 -13.50 7.33 10.64
CA GLU A 184 -14.20 6.24 11.30
C GLU A 184 -14.52 6.56 12.76
N ALA A 185 -13.54 7.06 13.52
CA ALA A 185 -13.74 7.42 14.92
C ALA A 185 -14.77 8.54 15.10
N ALA A 186 -14.77 9.53 14.21
CA ALA A 186 -15.75 10.63 14.23
C ALA A 186 -17.16 10.15 13.81
N VAL A 187 -17.26 9.38 12.72
CA VAL A 187 -18.52 8.86 12.19
C VAL A 187 -19.19 7.89 13.17
N LEU A 188 -18.40 7.08 13.88
CA LEU A 188 -18.90 6.16 14.90
C LEU A 188 -19.65 6.88 16.04
N GLN A 189 -19.26 8.12 16.38
CA GLN A 189 -19.97 8.93 17.38
C GLN A 189 -21.34 9.43 16.88
N ILE A 190 -21.55 9.47 15.56
CA ILE A 190 -22.75 10.01 14.94
C ILE A 190 -23.74 8.88 14.67
N ASN A 191 -23.34 7.86 13.90
CA ASN A 191 -24.26 6.81 13.46
C ASN A 191 -23.51 5.51 13.07
N LEU A 192 -23.94 4.38 13.63
CA LEU A 192 -23.37 3.05 13.39
C LEU A 192 -23.57 2.52 11.96
N ILE A 193 -24.71 2.79 11.32
CA ILE A 193 -24.99 2.39 9.94
C ILE A 193 -24.11 3.20 8.99
N LEU A 194 -23.98 4.50 9.23
CA LEU A 194 -23.09 5.37 8.46
C LEU A 194 -21.63 4.91 8.60
N PHE A 195 -21.19 4.54 9.80
CA PHE A 195 -19.85 3.99 10.04
C PHE A 195 -19.57 2.74 9.20
N ILE A 196 -20.51 1.79 9.12
CA ILE A 196 -20.35 0.58 8.30
C ILE A 196 -20.24 0.94 6.81
N ASN A 197 -21.10 1.82 6.32
CA ASN A 197 -21.09 2.25 4.91
C ASN A 197 -19.79 2.97 4.54
N VAL A 198 -19.33 3.89 5.38
CA VAL A 198 -18.07 4.63 5.18
C VAL A 198 -16.88 3.66 5.16
N ARG A 199 -16.82 2.72 6.11
CA ARG A 199 -15.74 1.73 6.15
C ARG A 199 -15.71 0.85 4.91
N TYR A 200 -16.87 0.44 4.41
CA TYR A 200 -16.96 -0.37 3.19
C TYR A 200 -16.53 0.44 1.95
N PHE A 201 -16.96 1.70 1.86
CA PHE A 201 -16.53 2.61 0.81
C PHE A 201 -15.02 2.86 0.85
N ASP A 202 -14.45 3.13 2.02
CA ASP A 202 -13.03 3.36 2.24
C ASP A 202 -12.20 2.13 1.84
N TYR A 203 -12.69 0.93 2.19
CA TYR A 203 -12.09 -0.33 1.78
C TYR A 203 -11.99 -0.45 0.26
N ILE A 204 -13.09 -0.27 -0.46
CA ILE A 204 -13.10 -0.41 -1.92
C ILE A 204 -12.22 0.68 -2.56
N THR A 205 -12.38 1.92 -2.13
CA THR A 205 -11.80 3.08 -2.81
C THR A 205 -10.31 3.27 -2.51
N PHE A 206 -9.89 3.08 -1.25
CA PHE A 206 -8.52 3.38 -0.82
C PHE A 206 -7.65 2.14 -0.60
N ILE A 207 -8.26 0.96 -0.45
CA ILE A 207 -7.52 -0.29 -0.24
C ILE A 207 -7.49 -1.14 -1.51
N LEU A 208 -8.67 -1.44 -2.07
CA LEU A 208 -8.79 -2.34 -3.21
C LEU A 208 -8.35 -1.65 -4.52
N ALA A 209 -8.97 -0.52 -4.87
CA ALA A 209 -8.71 0.14 -6.15
C ALA A 209 -7.23 0.50 -6.38
N PRO A 210 -6.48 1.12 -5.43
CA PRO A 210 -5.09 1.51 -5.67
C PRO A 210 -4.15 0.32 -5.83
N ARG A 211 -4.47 -0.82 -5.20
CA ARG A 211 -3.68 -2.05 -5.28
C ARG A 211 -3.97 -2.84 -6.57
N CYS A 212 -5.14 -2.68 -7.16
CA CYS A 212 -5.50 -3.26 -8.46
C CYS A 212 -4.96 -2.42 -9.64
N ILE A 213 -4.76 -1.12 -9.45
CA ILE A 213 -4.25 -0.22 -10.48
C ILE A 213 -2.80 -0.55 -10.88
N SER A 214 -1.92 -0.97 -9.96
CA SER A 214 -0.53 -1.29 -10.35
C SER A 214 -0.44 -2.50 -11.28
N PRO A 215 -0.99 -3.69 -10.95
CA PRO A 215 -0.97 -4.83 -11.85
C PRO A 215 -1.63 -4.53 -13.19
N LEU A 216 -2.73 -3.77 -13.19
CA LEU A 216 -3.41 -3.38 -14.41
C LEU A 216 -2.53 -2.49 -15.29
N VAL A 217 -1.90 -1.46 -14.72
CA VAL A 217 -1.07 -0.53 -15.51
C VAL A 217 0.24 -1.18 -15.95
N TYR A 218 0.87 -2.02 -15.12
CA TYR A 218 2.08 -2.75 -15.52
C TYR A 218 1.77 -3.87 -16.52
N GLY A 219 0.67 -4.60 -16.35
CA GLY A 219 0.23 -5.66 -17.27
C GLY A 219 -0.25 -5.11 -18.62
N LEU A 220 -1.05 -4.04 -18.64
CA LEU A 220 -1.49 -3.41 -19.90
C LEU A 220 -0.35 -2.69 -20.64
N ARG A 221 0.75 -2.37 -19.95
CA ARG A 221 1.95 -1.80 -20.57
C ARG A 221 2.83 -2.86 -21.24
N ASP A 222 2.71 -4.11 -20.81
CA ASP A 222 3.38 -5.23 -21.44
C ASP A 222 2.60 -5.62 -22.70
N GLU A 223 3.21 -5.46 -23.88
CA GLU A 223 2.50 -5.67 -25.15
C GLU A 223 2.03 -7.11 -25.32
N MET A 224 2.76 -8.11 -24.81
CA MET A 224 2.34 -9.51 -24.85
C MET A 224 1.13 -9.75 -23.93
N PHE A 225 1.17 -9.25 -22.70
CA PHE A 225 0.08 -9.42 -21.75
C PHE A 225 -1.18 -8.67 -22.19
N PHE A 226 -1.03 -7.48 -22.79
CA PHE A 226 -2.13 -6.71 -23.38
C PHE A 226 -2.80 -7.47 -24.54
N HIS A 227 -2.02 -8.04 -25.46
CA HIS A 227 -2.55 -8.83 -26.56
C HIS A 227 -3.22 -10.12 -26.09
N ALA A 228 -2.64 -10.81 -25.11
CA ALA A 228 -3.25 -11.99 -24.49
C ALA A 228 -4.58 -11.64 -23.80
N LEU A 229 -4.62 -10.57 -23.01
CA LEU A 229 -5.84 -10.11 -22.34
C LEU A 229 -6.93 -9.73 -23.34
N LYS A 230 -6.58 -9.02 -24.42
CA LYS A 230 -7.49 -8.66 -25.50
C LYS A 230 -8.02 -9.89 -26.24
N TYR A 231 -7.17 -10.89 -26.47
CA TYR A 231 -7.53 -12.17 -27.06
C TYR A 231 -8.55 -12.93 -26.19
N TYR A 232 -8.30 -13.07 -24.89
CA TYR A 232 -9.21 -13.76 -23.97
C TYR A 232 -10.50 -12.97 -23.70
N ALA A 233 -10.44 -11.65 -23.55
CA ALA A 233 -11.62 -10.80 -23.31
C ALA A 233 -12.54 -10.69 -24.53
N LEU A 234 -12.01 -10.84 -25.74
CA LEU A 234 -12.78 -10.89 -26.99
C LEU A 234 -13.00 -12.33 -27.49
N CYS A 235 -12.86 -13.35 -26.63
CA CYS A 235 -13.09 -14.76 -26.98
C CYS A 235 -12.41 -15.20 -28.30
N GLY A 236 -11.17 -14.75 -28.57
CA GLY A 236 -10.38 -15.20 -29.72
C GLY A 236 -10.65 -14.51 -31.06
N LEU A 237 -11.33 -13.35 -31.09
CA LEU A 237 -11.71 -12.64 -32.33
C LEU A 237 -10.57 -11.94 -33.11
N PHE A 238 -9.29 -12.10 -32.74
CA PHE A 238 -8.15 -11.57 -33.52
C PHE A 238 -7.32 -12.72 -34.12
N PRO A 239 -7.04 -12.72 -35.44
CA PRO A 239 -6.27 -13.77 -36.09
C PRO A 239 -4.80 -13.81 -35.66
N HIS A 240 -4.22 -15.00 -35.76
CA HIS A 240 -2.93 -15.49 -35.23
C HIS A 240 -1.67 -14.88 -35.92
N ASP A 241 -1.77 -13.72 -36.57
CA ASP A 241 -0.72 -13.24 -37.49
C ASP A 241 0.31 -12.27 -36.86
N ILE A 242 0.41 -12.19 -35.53
CA ILE A 242 1.31 -11.22 -34.84
C ILE A 242 2.32 -11.90 -33.90
N PHE A 243 2.46 -13.24 -33.92
CA PHE A 243 3.58 -13.89 -33.23
C PHE A 243 4.74 -14.12 -34.22
N PRO A 244 5.89 -13.42 -34.09
CA PRO A 244 7.09 -13.88 -34.77
C PRO A 244 7.47 -15.23 -34.18
N SER A 245 7.54 -16.25 -35.03
CA SER A 245 8.02 -17.58 -34.69
C SER A 245 9.38 -17.48 -33.98
N PRO A 246 9.61 -18.22 -32.87
CA PRO A 246 10.94 -18.31 -32.31
C PRO A 246 11.84 -19.02 -33.33
N SER A 247 12.78 -18.26 -33.91
CA SER A 247 13.87 -18.80 -34.71
C SER A 247 14.78 -19.61 -33.81
N TYR A 248 14.57 -20.93 -33.79
CA TYR A 248 15.61 -21.86 -33.37
C TYR A 248 16.54 -22.09 -34.56
N SER A 249 17.75 -21.54 -34.46
CA SER A 249 18.92 -21.92 -35.24
C SER A 249 20.11 -21.96 -34.31
#